data_AF-A0A202DYX6-F1
#
_entry.id   AF-A0A202DYX6-F1
#
_cell.length_a   1.000
_cell.length_b   1.000
_cell.length_c   1.000
_cell.angle_alpha   90.00
_cell.angle_beta   90.00
_cell.angle_gamma   90.00
#
_symmetry.space_group_name_H-M   'P 1'
#
loop_
_entity.id
_entity.type
_entity.pdbx_description
1 polymer ?
#
loop_
_entity_poly.entity_id
_entity_poly.type
_entity_poly.pdbx_seq_one_letter_code
_entity_poly.pdbx_strand_id
1 'polypeptide(L)' 'MAKIICTCNGITDNQLRKAIRENKITDVEALKDKTRAGTCCGMCATDVKFIFEDEVPRRKKRTSL' A
#
# COMPACT_ATOMS: atom_id res chain seq x y z
N MET A 1 3.77 11.84 -13.48
CA MET A 1 4.71 10.71 -13.69
C MET A 1 4.48 9.69 -12.58
N ALA A 2 4.36 8.40 -12.90
CA ALA A 2 4.22 7.36 -11.88
C ALA A 2 5.59 7.09 -11.23
N LYS A 3 5.65 7.08 -9.90
CA LYS A 3 6.87 6.79 -9.13
C LYS A 3 6.95 5.29 -8.90
N ILE A 4 8.09 4.68 -9.25
CA ILE A 4 8.36 3.29 -8.90
C ILE A 4 8.57 3.22 -7.38
N ILE A 5 7.74 2.43 -6.72
CA ILE A 5 7.78 2.20 -5.28
C ILE A 5 8.54 0.93 -4.98
N CYS A 6 8.22 -0.17 -5.66
CA CYS A 6 8.94 -1.43 -5.53
C CYS A 6 9.81 -1.66 -6.76
N THR A 7 11.12 -1.53 -6.63
CA THR A 7 12.07 -1.83 -7.72
C THR A 7 12.20 -3.32 -8.00
N CYS A 8 12.08 -4.19 -7.00
CA CYS A 8 12.15 -5.65 -7.18
C CYS A 8 11.05 -6.20 -8.11
N ASN A 9 9.82 -5.68 -7.96
CA ASN A 9 8.65 -6.15 -8.70
C ASN A 9 8.14 -5.12 -9.72
N GLY A 10 8.84 -4.00 -9.90
CA GLY A 10 8.45 -2.92 -10.82
C GLY A 10 7.11 -2.25 -10.50
N ILE A 11 6.70 -2.23 -9.23
CA ILE A 11 5.39 -1.71 -8.81
C ILE A 11 5.45 -0.19 -8.63
N THR A 12 4.49 0.51 -9.23
CA THR A 12 4.33 1.96 -9.12
C THR A 12 3.29 2.38 -8.08
N ASP A 13 3.35 3.64 -7.66
CA ASP A 13 2.37 4.25 -6.75
C ASP A 13 0.95 4.19 -7.33
N ASN A 14 0.79 4.49 -8.63
CA ASN A 14 -0.51 4.40 -9.30
C ASN A 14 -1.08 2.97 -9.31
N GLN A 15 -0.24 1.95 -9.47
CA GLN A 15 -0.67 0.56 -9.40
C GLN A 15 -1.11 0.18 -7.98
N LEU A 16 -0.39 0.63 -6.95
CA LEU A 16 -0.78 0.45 -5.55
C LEU A 16 -2.15 1.09 -5.28
N ARG A 17 -2.32 2.37 -5.62
CA ARG A 17 -3.60 3.09 -5.45
C ARG A 17 -4.75 2.42 -6.19
N LYS A 18 -4.51 2.03 -7.45
CA LYS A 18 -5.51 1.34 -8.27
C LYS A 18 -5.89 0.00 -7.64
N ALA A 19 -4.91 -0.78 -7.18
CA ALA A 19 -5.18 -2.05 -6.50
C ALA A 19 -6.00 -1.86 -5.22
N ILE A 20 -5.69 -0.84 -4.42
CA ILE A 20 -6.44 -0.49 -3.20
C ILE A 20 -7.90 -0.19 -3.54
N ARG A 21 -8.16 0.69 -4.52
CA ARG A 21 -9.51 1.13 -4.89
C ARG A 21 -10.34 0.02 -5.55
N GLU A 22 -9.75 -0.70 -6.50
CA GLU A 22 -10.47 -1.74 -7.26
C GLU A 22 -10.76 -2.98 -6.40
N ASN A 23 -9.83 -3.37 -5.53
CA ASN A 23 -9.98 -4.56 -4.69
C ASN A 23 -10.50 -4.25 -3.28
N LYS A 24 -10.85 -2.98 -3.00
CA LYS A 24 -11.32 -2.49 -1.69
C LYS A 24 -10.44 -2.97 -0.54
N ILE A 25 -9.13 -2.88 -0.72
CA ILE A 25 -8.16 -3.40 0.24
C ILE A 25 -8.22 -2.56 1.51
N THR A 26 -8.46 -3.20 2.65
CA THR A 26 -8.55 -2.56 3.96
C THR A 26 -7.36 -2.85 4.87
N ASP A 27 -6.37 -3.62 4.39
CA ASP A 27 -5.17 -3.92 5.14
C ASP A 27 -3.89 -3.90 4.27
N VAL A 28 -2.76 -3.56 4.88
CA VAL A 28 -1.46 -3.49 4.19
C VAL A 28 -0.97 -4.88 3.79
N GLU A 29 -1.21 -5.92 4.59
CA GLU A 29 -0.83 -7.30 4.22
C GLU A 29 -1.57 -7.75 2.96
N ALA A 30 -2.89 -7.53 2.91
CA ALA A 30 -3.69 -7.82 1.71
C ALA A 30 -3.19 -7.04 0.47
N LEU A 31 -2.71 -5.80 0.67
CA LEU A 31 -2.09 -5.03 -0.42
C LEU A 31 -0.78 -5.65 -0.89
N LYS A 32 0.08 -6.10 0.04
CA LYS A 32 1.33 -6.78 -0.26
C LYS A 32 1.10 -8.10 -0.98
N ASP A 33 0.11 -8.89 -0.58
CA ASP A 33 -0.26 -10.12 -1.27
C ASP A 33 -0.75 -9.84 -2.70
N LYS A 34 -1.58 -8.80 -2.88
CA LYS A 34 -2.13 -8.47 -4.20
C LYS A 34 -1.11 -7.89 -5.17
N THR A 35 -0.26 -6.99 -4.69
CA THR A 35 0.69 -6.24 -5.53
C THR A 35 2.10 -6.82 -5.51
N ARG A 36 2.40 -7.70 -4.57
CA ARG A 36 3.75 -8.22 -4.26
C ARG A 36 4.75 -7.12 -3.88
N ALA A 37 4.31 -5.88 -3.66
CA ALA A 37 5.19 -4.80 -3.22
C ALA A 37 5.63 -5.05 -1.78
N GLY A 38 6.94 -5.04 -1.51
CA GLY A 38 7.48 -5.23 -0.16
C GLY A 38 7.63 -6.68 0.32
N THR A 39 7.46 -7.67 -0.56
CA THR A 39 7.65 -9.11 -0.23
C THR A 39 9.04 -9.66 -0.59
N CYS A 40 9.87 -8.89 -1.31
CA CYS A 40 11.21 -9.31 -1.74
C CYS A 40 12.31 -8.78 -0.81
N CYS A 41 12.79 -7.55 -1.00
CA CYS A 41 13.84 -6.96 -0.17
C CYS A 41 13.32 -6.14 1.03
N GLY A 42 12.01 -5.84 1.07
CA GLY A 42 11.38 -5.06 2.13
C GLY A 42 11.64 -3.54 2.13
N MET A 43 12.55 -3.02 1.30
CA MET A 43 12.94 -1.60 1.32
C MET A 43 11.77 -0.63 1.06
N CYS A 44 10.82 -1.04 0.20
CA CYS A 44 9.64 -0.26 -0.15
C CYS A 44 8.47 -0.44 0.82
N ALA A 45 8.60 -1.24 1.88
CA ALA A 45 7.50 -1.54 2.79
C ALA A 45 6.95 -0.28 3.49
N THR A 46 7.83 0.67 3.82
CA THR A 46 7.45 1.96 4.42
C THR A 46 6.66 2.81 3.44
N ASP A 47 7.12 2.94 2.19
CA ASP A 47 6.43 3.71 1.15
C ASP A 47 5.06 3.09 0.79
N VAL A 48 4.99 1.76 0.69
CA VAL A 48 3.74 1.03 0.47
C VAL A 48 2.73 1.32 1.59
N LYS A 49 3.17 1.30 2.84
CA LYS A 49 2.32 1.63 3.99
C LYS A 49 1.86 3.08 3.94
N PHE A 50 2.73 4.01 3.59
CA PHE A 50 2.38 5.43 3.46
C PHE A 50 1.31 5.66 2.39
N ILE A 51 1.47 5.06 1.20
CA ILE A 51 0.48 5.14 0.11
C ILE A 51 -0.83 4.48 0.53
N PHE A 52 -0.78 3.37 1.25
CA PHE A 52 -1.97 2.72 1.77
C PHE A 52 -2.71 3.61 2.78
N GLU A 53 -2.00 4.26 3.70
CA GLU A 53 -2.60 5.17 4.69
C GLU A 53 -3.14 6.47 4.05
N ASP A 54 -2.50 6.94 2.98
CA ASP A 54 -2.96 8.07 2.14
C ASP A 54 -4.28 7.75 1.42
N GLU A 55 -4.41 6.53 0.87
CA GLU A 55 -5.62 6.09 0.16
C GLU A 55 -6.74 5.58 1.08
N VAL A 56 -6.37 4.91 2.17
CA VAL A 56 -7.29 4.35 3.17
C VAL A 56 -7.09 5.13 4.46
N PRO A 57 -7.73 6.30 4.61
CA PRO A 57 -7.68 7.04 5.86
C PRO A 57 -8.27 6.15 6.94
N ARG A 58 -7.39 5.59 7.79
CA ARG A 58 -7.80 4.86 8.98
C ARG A 58 -8.64 5.85 9.80
N ARG A 59 -9.96 5.66 9.80
CA ARG A 59 -10.84 6.26 10.79
C ARG A 59 -10.36 5.73 12.13
N LYS A 60 -9.44 6.48 12.77
CA LYS A 60 -9.02 6.22 14.14
C LYS A 60 -10.31 6.10 14.93
N LYS A 61 -10.58 4.91 15.46
CA LYS A 61 -11.59 4.76 16.50
C LYS A 61 -11.12 5.66 17.63
N ARG A 62 -11.72 6.84 17.71
CA ARG A 62 -11.67 7.74 18.85
C ARG A 62 -12.45 7.03 19.95
N THR A 63 -11.79 6.16 20.70
CA THR A 63 -12.40 5.39 21.79
C THR A 63 -11.24 4.82 22.62
N SER A 64 -11.05 5.06 23.91
CA SER A 64 -11.69 5.91 24.93
C SER A 64 -10.69 5.96 26.10
N LEU A 65 -10.71 7.07 26.85
CA LEU A 65 -10.25 7.23 28.25
C LEU A 65 -8.86 6.68 28.63
#